data_AF-A0A7D5GPM6-F1
#
_entry.id   AF-A0A7D5GPM6-F1
#
_cell.length_a   1.000
_cell.length_b   1.000
_cell.length_c   1.000
_cell.angle_alpha   90.00
_cell.angle_beta   90.00
_cell.angle_gamma   90.00
#
_symmetry.space_group_name_H-M   'P 1'
#
loop_
_entity.id
_entity.type
_entity.pdbx_description
1 polymer ?
#
loop_
_entity_poly.entity_id
_entity_poly.type
_entity_poly.pdbx_seq_one_letter_code
_entity_poly.pdbx_strand_id
1 'polypeptide(L)'
;MDGLNPQRRANLPPGYDEEDPYEDQDLESYPAWWRRNVAEFRAYGLRPYRPARFEDGAFTAAVVGELEAELGIEVRLRTVDPGVDRAWEVWVNGAFLERIDKRRDGGGYSEFGMESEAFRELVRSSVDVDGSR
;
A
#
# COMPACT_ATOMS: atom_id res chain seq x y z
N MET A 1 7.90 11.73 -39.25
CA MET A 1 6.72 11.45 -38.41
C MET A 1 7.19 11.52 -36.98
N ASP A 2 7.40 12.73 -36.48
CA ASP A 2 7.86 12.98 -35.12
C ASP A 2 6.67 12.75 -34.18
N GLY A 3 6.74 11.64 -33.45
CA GLY A 3 5.79 11.32 -32.39
C GLY A 3 5.87 12.39 -31.32
N LEU A 4 4.80 13.17 -31.19
CA LEU A 4 4.59 14.13 -30.10
C LEU A 4 4.78 13.41 -28.77
N ASN A 5 5.97 13.53 -28.18
CA ASN A 5 6.17 13.36 -26.76
C ASN A 5 5.36 14.49 -26.10
N PRO A 6 4.25 14.21 -25.39
CA PRO A 6 3.55 15.26 -24.67
C PRO A 6 4.51 15.78 -23.61
N GLN A 7 5.08 16.96 -23.87
CA GLN A 7 5.89 17.67 -22.90
C GLN A 7 5.01 17.82 -21.65
N ARG A 8 5.33 17.07 -20.58
CA ARG A 8 4.78 17.31 -19.23
C ARG A 8 4.88 18.81 -19.00
N ARG A 9 3.74 19.51 -18.94
CA ARG A 9 3.73 20.97 -18.82
C ARG A 9 4.51 21.33 -17.56
N ALA A 10 5.59 22.11 -17.72
CA ALA A 10 6.53 22.46 -16.66
C ALA A 10 5.92 23.27 -15.48
N ASN A 11 4.60 23.49 -15.47
CA ASN A 11 3.88 24.32 -14.50
C ASN A 11 2.89 23.52 -13.62
N LEU A 12 2.97 22.19 -13.62
CA LEU A 12 2.09 21.35 -12.81
C LEU A 12 2.66 21.22 -11.38
N PRO A 13 1.82 21.38 -10.33
CA PRO A 13 2.29 21.31 -8.96
C PRO A 13 2.87 19.91 -8.64
N PRO A 14 3.81 19.81 -7.68
CA PRO A 14 4.22 18.53 -7.13
C PRO A 14 2.99 17.71 -6.73
N GLY A 15 2.97 16.43 -7.11
CA GLY A 15 1.83 15.55 -6.85
C GLY A 15 0.67 15.65 -7.85
N TYR A 16 0.73 16.55 -8.83
CA TYR A 16 -0.26 16.56 -9.90
C TYR A 16 -0.24 15.25 -10.69
N ASP A 17 -1.43 14.72 -10.92
CA ASP A 17 -1.69 13.46 -11.60
C ASP A 17 -2.99 13.70 -12.38
N GLU A 18 -2.94 13.59 -13.71
CA GLU A 18 -4.10 13.82 -14.59
C GLU A 18 -5.21 12.80 -14.35
N GLU A 19 -4.91 11.72 -13.63
CA GLU A 19 -5.83 10.64 -13.26
C GLU A 19 -6.04 10.65 -11.75
N ASP A 20 -6.44 11.77 -11.13
CA ASP A 20 -6.91 11.76 -9.73
C ASP A 20 -8.21 10.95 -9.64
N PRO A 21 -8.19 9.73 -9.07
CA PRO A 21 -9.38 8.88 -9.03
C PRO A 21 -10.44 9.39 -8.04
N TYR A 22 -10.17 10.50 -7.33
CA TYR A 22 -11.03 11.05 -6.28
C TYR A 22 -11.58 12.44 -6.59
N GLU A 23 -11.39 12.98 -7.80
CA GLU A 23 -11.89 14.32 -8.15
C GLU A 23 -13.42 14.39 -8.07
N ASP A 24 -14.12 13.35 -8.55
CA ASP A 24 -15.58 13.26 -8.60
C ASP A 24 -16.17 12.19 -7.66
N GLN A 25 -15.38 11.63 -6.75
CA GLN A 25 -15.84 10.58 -5.84
C GLN A 25 -16.26 11.16 -4.49
N ASP A 26 -17.38 10.66 -3.96
CA ASP A 26 -17.75 10.92 -2.56
C ASP A 26 -16.84 10.10 -1.64
N LEU A 27 -15.80 10.76 -1.11
CA LEU A 27 -14.86 10.13 -0.19
C LEU A 27 -15.56 9.62 1.07
N GLU A 28 -16.69 10.19 1.51
CA GLU A 28 -17.38 9.76 2.74
C GLU A 28 -17.88 8.32 2.67
N SER A 29 -18.09 7.79 1.47
CA SER A 29 -18.44 6.38 1.23
C SER A 29 -17.29 5.40 1.50
N TYR A 30 -16.04 5.89 1.62
CA TYR A 30 -14.87 5.05 1.82
C TYR A 30 -14.56 4.78 3.30
N PRO A 31 -13.89 3.66 3.61
CA PRO A 31 -13.41 3.37 4.95
C PRO A 31 -12.58 4.52 5.54
N ALA A 32 -12.67 4.72 6.86
CA ALA A 32 -12.00 5.84 7.54
C ALA A 32 -10.47 5.87 7.30
N TRP A 33 -9.83 4.69 7.26
CA TRP A 33 -8.40 4.59 6.97
C TRP A 33 -8.07 5.11 5.57
N TRP A 34 -8.94 4.86 4.58
CA TRP A 34 -8.74 5.27 3.21
C TRP A 34 -8.85 6.79 3.09
N ARG A 35 -9.93 7.35 3.64
CA ARG A 35 -10.17 8.80 3.66
C ARG A 35 -9.01 9.56 4.32
N ARG A 36 -8.51 9.05 5.44
CA ARG A 36 -7.36 9.64 6.16
C ARG A 36 -6.12 9.70 5.27
N ASN A 37 -5.78 8.61 4.59
CA ASN A 37 -4.62 8.58 3.69
C ASN A 37 -4.79 9.52 2.49
N VAL A 38 -5.98 9.58 1.88
CA VAL A 38 -6.25 10.53 0.78
C VAL A 38 -6.06 11.98 1.24
N ALA A 39 -6.60 12.34 2.42
CA ALA A 39 -6.45 13.67 2.98
C ALA A 39 -4.98 14.01 3.29
N GLU A 40 -4.22 13.06 3.83
CA GLU A 40 -2.80 13.23 4.14
C GLU A 40 -1.94 13.44 2.89
N PHE A 41 -2.15 12.62 1.85
CA PHE A 41 -1.44 12.78 0.58
C PHE A 41 -1.74 14.13 -0.08
N ARG A 42 -3.00 14.58 -0.05
CA ARG A 42 -3.40 15.91 -0.53
C ARG A 42 -2.73 17.03 0.27
N ALA A 43 -2.68 16.91 1.60
CA ALA A 43 -2.07 17.91 2.47
C ALA A 43 -0.56 18.09 2.21
N TYR A 44 0.14 17.02 1.81
CA TYR A 44 1.57 17.06 1.48
C TYR A 44 1.86 17.32 -0.01
N GLY A 45 0.85 17.56 -0.86
CA GLY A 45 1.05 17.73 -2.30
C GLY A 45 1.68 16.50 -2.95
N LEU A 46 1.31 15.30 -2.48
CA LEU A 46 1.74 14.03 -3.06
C LEU A 46 0.77 13.61 -4.17
N ARG A 47 1.21 12.70 -5.04
CA ARG A 47 0.33 12.06 -6.03
C ARG A 47 -0.89 11.45 -5.34
N PRO A 48 -2.08 11.41 -5.99
CA PRO A 48 -3.27 10.83 -5.41
C PRO A 48 -2.98 9.46 -4.79
N TYR A 49 -3.38 9.30 -3.53
CA TYR A 49 -3.15 8.09 -2.76
C TYR A 49 -3.78 6.91 -3.47
N ARG A 50 -2.98 5.92 -3.87
CA ARG A 50 -3.48 4.67 -4.46
C ARG A 50 -3.14 3.55 -3.48
N PRO A 51 -4.11 3.02 -2.72
CA PRO A 51 -3.82 2.01 -1.72
C PRO A 51 -3.25 0.77 -2.39
N ALA A 52 -2.27 0.19 -1.71
CA ALA A 52 -1.62 -1.01 -2.18
C ALA A 52 -2.50 -2.25 -1.98
N ARG A 53 -2.31 -3.21 -2.87
CA ARG A 53 -3.12 -4.43 -2.95
C ARG A 53 -2.24 -5.67 -2.90
N PHE A 54 -2.82 -6.80 -2.48
CA PHE A 54 -2.27 -8.13 -2.72
C PHE A 54 -2.50 -8.57 -4.17
N GLU A 55 -1.89 -9.68 -4.60
CA GLU A 55 -2.07 -10.21 -5.96
C GLU A 55 -3.53 -10.58 -6.28
N ASP A 56 -4.31 -10.93 -5.26
CA ASP A 56 -5.75 -11.22 -5.36
C ASP A 56 -6.63 -9.94 -5.38
N GLY A 57 -6.02 -8.75 -5.33
CA GLY A 57 -6.70 -7.47 -5.36
C GLY A 57 -7.20 -6.96 -4.01
N ALA A 58 -7.04 -7.72 -2.92
CA ALA A 58 -7.42 -7.26 -1.58
C ALA A 58 -6.54 -6.09 -1.13
N PHE A 59 -7.11 -5.13 -0.39
CA PHE A 59 -6.34 -3.99 0.12
C PHE A 59 -5.49 -4.38 1.31
N THR A 60 -4.19 -4.10 1.21
CA THR A 60 -3.20 -4.36 2.27
C THR A 60 -3.62 -3.77 3.62
N ALA A 61 -4.09 -2.52 3.64
CA ALA A 61 -4.56 -1.86 4.85
C ALA A 61 -5.81 -2.49 5.47
N ALA A 62 -6.70 -3.08 4.65
CA ALA A 62 -7.90 -3.75 5.16
C ALA A 62 -7.54 -5.07 5.85
N VAL A 63 -6.75 -5.92 5.18
CA VAL A 63 -6.29 -7.21 5.74
C VAL A 63 -5.44 -7.01 6.98
N VAL A 64 -4.53 -6.02 6.97
CA VAL A 64 -3.75 -5.65 8.16
C VAL A 64 -4.66 -5.25 9.32
N GLY A 65 -5.60 -4.33 9.09
CA GLY A 65 -6.51 -3.87 10.14
C GLY A 65 -7.39 -4.99 10.71
N GLU A 66 -7.81 -5.95 9.88
CA GLU A 66 -8.52 -7.15 10.33
C GLU A 66 -7.64 -8.03 11.23
N LEU A 67 -6.40 -8.32 10.82
CA LEU A 67 -5.47 -9.15 11.60
C LEU A 67 -5.07 -8.49 12.92
N GLU A 68 -4.80 -7.18 12.92
CA GLU A 68 -4.50 -6.41 14.14
C GLU A 68 -5.67 -6.46 15.12
N ALA A 69 -6.90 -6.32 14.64
CA ALA A 69 -8.10 -6.40 15.47
C ALA A 69 -8.41 -7.83 15.96
N GLU A 70 -8.21 -8.84 15.12
CA GLU A 70 -8.45 -10.25 15.43
C GLU A 70 -7.45 -10.77 16.47
N LEU A 71 -6.16 -10.47 16.30
CA LEU A 71 -5.07 -11.07 17.07
C LEU A 71 -4.53 -10.13 18.18
N GLY A 72 -4.95 -8.87 18.20
CA GLY A 72 -4.46 -7.88 19.17
C GLY A 72 -2.97 -7.53 18.98
N ILE A 73 -2.49 -7.59 17.74
CA ILE A 73 -1.09 -7.34 17.35
C ILE A 73 -0.94 -6.02 16.61
N GLU A 74 0.30 -5.57 16.42
CA GLU A 74 0.65 -4.49 15.49
C GLU A 74 1.38 -5.05 14.27
N VAL A 75 0.91 -4.72 13.07
CA VAL A 75 1.54 -5.13 11.80
C VAL A 75 2.00 -3.90 11.03
N ARG A 76 3.30 -3.83 10.70
CA ARG A 76 3.88 -2.73 9.91
C ARG A 76 4.43 -3.24 8.59
N LEU A 77 3.98 -2.62 7.50
CA LEU A 77 4.49 -2.81 6.15
C LEU A 77 5.41 -1.64 5.80
N ARG A 78 6.70 -1.92 5.56
CA ARG A 78 7.71 -0.89 5.27
C ARG A 78 8.30 -1.10 3.88
N THR A 79 8.35 -0.05 3.06
CA THR A 79 9.13 -0.09 1.82
C THR A 79 10.61 0.17 2.12
N VAL A 80 11.51 -0.64 1.56
CA VAL A 80 12.97 -0.44 1.64
C VAL A 80 13.50 -0.18 0.22
N ASP A 81 14.29 0.88 -0.01
CA ASP A 81 14.82 1.26 -1.35
C ASP A 81 16.29 1.74 -1.23
N PRO A 82 17.17 1.56 -2.26
CA PRO A 82 17.10 2.34 -3.50
C PRO A 82 17.49 1.63 -4.84
N GLY A 83 17.70 0.32 -4.91
CA GLY A 83 18.34 -0.31 -6.08
C GLY A 83 17.71 -1.62 -6.52
N VAL A 84 16.87 -1.55 -7.55
CA VAL A 84 16.37 -2.68 -8.37
C VAL A 84 15.31 -3.59 -7.70
N ASP A 85 15.43 -3.92 -6.42
CA ASP A 85 14.45 -4.78 -5.73
C ASP A 85 13.59 -3.96 -4.77
N ARG A 86 12.51 -3.38 -5.31
CA ARG A 86 11.47 -2.75 -4.50
C ARG A 86 10.81 -3.88 -3.71
N ALA A 87 11.16 -4.01 -2.45
CA ALA A 87 10.57 -5.00 -1.56
C ALA A 87 9.95 -4.30 -0.36
N TRP A 88 9.02 -5.02 0.25
CA TRP A 88 8.40 -4.66 1.50
C TRP A 88 8.90 -5.56 2.61
N GLU A 89 9.06 -4.99 3.80
CA GLU A 89 9.28 -5.76 5.01
C GLU A 89 8.00 -5.79 5.83
N VAL A 90 7.65 -6.97 6.30
CA VAL A 90 6.56 -7.22 7.23
C VAL A 90 7.14 -7.32 8.63
N TRP A 91 6.59 -6.53 9.54
CA TRP A 91 6.96 -6.53 10.94
C TRP A 91 5.73 -6.78 11.80
N VAL A 92 5.82 -7.68 12.77
CA VAL A 92 4.73 -8.00 13.72
C VAL A 92 5.23 -7.72 15.14
N ASN A 93 4.50 -6.90 15.89
CA ASN A 93 4.85 -6.47 17.25
C ASN A 93 6.30 -5.93 17.37
N GLY A 94 6.81 -5.33 16.30
CA GLY A 94 8.18 -4.82 16.21
C GLY A 94 9.27 -5.86 15.88
N ALA A 95 8.92 -7.13 15.70
CA ALA A 95 9.80 -8.16 15.17
C ALA A 95 9.69 -8.25 13.65
N PHE A 96 10.84 -8.37 12.97
CA PHE A 96 10.86 -8.63 11.53
C PHE A 96 10.35 -10.05 11.26
N LEU A 97 9.37 -10.16 10.36
CA LEU A 97 8.79 -11.44 9.98
C LEU A 97 9.35 -11.91 8.64
N GLU A 98 9.12 -11.13 7.58
CA GLU A 98 9.50 -11.52 6.22
C GLU A 98 9.69 -10.32 5.30
N ARG A 99 10.47 -10.53 4.22
CA ARG A 99 10.61 -9.60 3.11
C ARG A 99 9.84 -10.13 1.91
N ILE A 100 8.95 -9.32 1.35
CA ILE A 100 8.05 -9.68 0.25
C ILE A 100 8.30 -8.74 -0.93
N ASP A 101 8.34 -9.30 -2.13
CA ASP A 101 8.54 -8.52 -3.34
C ASP A 101 7.39 -7.55 -3.58
N LYS A 102 7.72 -6.35 -4.10
CA LYS A 102 6.74 -5.33 -4.45
C LYS A 102 6.82 -5.06 -5.94
N ARG A 103 5.70 -5.31 -6.62
CA ARG A 103 5.51 -4.96 -8.03
C ARG A 103 4.75 -3.65 -8.13
N ARG A 104 5.05 -2.85 -9.16
CA ARG A 104 4.19 -1.73 -9.54
C ARG A 104 3.46 -2.12 -10.81
N ASP A 105 2.15 -1.99 -10.81
CA ASP A 105 1.38 -2.20 -12.04
C ASP A 105 1.50 -1.00 -12.99
N GLY A 106 1.06 -1.18 -14.23
CA GLY A 106 1.06 -0.13 -15.25
C GLY A 106 0.18 1.09 -14.91
N GLY A 107 -0.76 0.95 -13.96
CA GLY A 107 -1.63 2.02 -13.45
C GLY A 107 -1.05 2.76 -12.24
N GLY A 108 0.15 2.38 -11.79
CA GLY A 108 0.86 3.03 -10.71
C GLY A 108 0.46 2.58 -9.30
N TYR A 109 -0.37 1.55 -9.16
CA TYR A 109 -0.66 0.88 -7.88
C TYR A 109 0.54 0.04 -7.45
N SER A 110 0.72 -0.06 -6.14
CA SER A 110 1.69 -1.00 -5.56
C SER A 110 0.98 -2.32 -5.29
N GLU A 111 1.52 -3.39 -5.83
CA GLU A 111 1.06 -4.74 -5.61
C GLU A 111 2.09 -5.47 -4.75
N PHE A 112 1.58 -6.14 -3.73
CA PHE A 112 2.33 -7.00 -2.84
C PHE A 112 2.40 -8.38 -3.51
N GLY A 113 3.63 -8.91 -3.69
CA GLY A 113 3.89 -10.18 -4.39
C GLY A 113 3.49 -11.42 -3.58
N MET A 114 2.36 -11.36 -2.90
CA MET A 114 1.76 -12.42 -2.11
C MET A 114 0.25 -12.25 -2.15
N GLU A 115 -0.50 -13.35 -2.07
CA GLU A 115 -1.96 -13.32 -1.89
C GLU A 115 -2.34 -12.96 -0.44
N SER A 116 -3.54 -12.43 -0.23
CA SER A 116 -3.96 -12.00 1.10
C SER A 116 -4.09 -13.15 2.09
N GLU A 117 -4.58 -14.32 1.67
CA GLU A 117 -4.70 -15.49 2.55
C GLU A 117 -3.33 -16.04 2.98
N ALA A 118 -2.37 -16.13 2.06
CA ALA A 118 -1.00 -16.50 2.39
C ALA A 118 -0.37 -15.55 3.43
N PHE A 119 -0.64 -14.24 3.29
CA PHE A 119 -0.21 -13.24 4.26
C PHE A 119 -0.89 -13.44 5.64
N ARG A 120 -2.20 -13.73 5.67
CA ARG A 120 -2.91 -14.01 6.92
C ARG A 120 -2.33 -15.23 7.63
N GLU A 121 -2.07 -16.32 6.90
CA GLU A 121 -1.46 -17.53 7.43
C GLU A 121 -0.07 -17.26 8.00
N LEU A 122 0.78 -16.52 7.27
CA LEU A 122 2.11 -16.13 7.70
C LEU A 122 2.07 -15.37 9.05
N VAL A 123 1.19 -14.37 9.16
CA VAL A 123 1.05 -13.57 10.38
C VAL A 123 0.51 -14.43 11.54
N ARG A 124 -0.54 -15.23 11.32
CA ARG A 124 -1.10 -16.10 12.37
C ARG A 124 -0.06 -17.11 12.89
N SER A 125 0.68 -17.74 11.98
CA SER A 125 1.75 -18.69 12.31
C SER A 125 2.83 -18.05 13.20
N SER A 126 3.16 -16.77 12.94
CA SER A 126 4.14 -16.06 13.78
C SER A 126 3.67 -15.86 15.22
N VAL A 127 2.38 -15.57 15.43
CA VAL A 127 1.81 -15.31 16.76
C VAL A 127 1.66 -16.61 17.56
N ASP A 128 1.31 -17.72 16.91
CA ASP A 128 1.19 -19.03 17.56
C ASP A 128 2.56 -19.53 18.09
N VAL A 129 3.65 -19.21 17.39
CA VAL A 129 5.01 -19.57 17.81
C VAL A 129 5.46 -18.75 19.04
N ASP A 130 5.09 -17.48 19.13
CA ASP A 130 5.41 -16.62 20.28
C ASP A 130 4.51 -16.88 21.50
N GLY A 131 3.26 -17.32 21.29
CA GLY A 131 2.32 -17.65 22.38
C GLY A 131 2.62 -18.97 23.10
N SER A 132 3.48 -19.82 22.55
CA SER A 132 3.84 -21.13 23.10
C SER A 132 5.17 -21.13 23.87
N ARG A 133 5.71 -19.96 24.26
CA ARG A 133 7.01 -19.82 24.92
C ARG A 133 6.93 -19.22 26.33
#